data_AF-A0A965SRQ3-F1
#
_entry.id   AF-A0A965SRQ3-F1
#
_cell.length_a   1.000
_cell.length_b   1.000
_cell.length_c   1.000
_cell.angle_alpha   90.00
_cell.angle_beta   90.00
_cell.angle_gamma   90.00
#
_symmetry.space_group_name_H-M   'P 1'
#
loop_
_entity.id
_entity.type
_entity.pdbx_description
1 polymer ?
#
loop_
_entity_poly.entity_id
_entity_poly.type
_entity_poly.pdbx_seq_one_letter_code
_entity_poly.pdbx_strand_id
1 'polypeptide(L)'
;MIDEVPLSERRTMSGFLYPTKYDLGQVFTNSVTLNKSIKQVEEKFWYATAAKLRHAFEIRRAKMPNLDDRLKELHLEFDYILFPTNDPEFNIVNFFGKSVSRILIASPEFASLSRAMGMIRQFSLYNSEAPIPTLILSIEEDAAQAAFDKLQKAAQTAMGLELEMLGWVKAVQAVRVVIDPDDLSVSTPTDGPSNEFVLPAGFFKHLTQSITN
;
A
#
# COMPACT_ATOMS: atom_id res chain seq x y z
N MET A 1 6.89 11.61 30.59
CA MET A 1 7.15 12.89 29.90
C MET A 1 7.67 12.51 28.53
N ILE A 2 6.83 12.64 27.50
CA ILE A 2 7.17 12.22 26.13
C ILE A 2 7.95 13.38 25.52
N ASP A 3 9.19 13.13 25.12
CA ASP A 3 10.01 14.11 24.40
C ASP A 3 9.32 14.43 23.06
N GLU A 4 8.64 15.57 23.04
CA GLU A 4 8.13 16.15 21.81
C GLU A 4 9.31 16.72 21.03
N VAL A 5 9.80 15.97 20.03
CA VAL A 5 10.83 16.47 19.10
C VAL A 5 10.43 17.86 18.57
N PRO A 6 11.28 18.90 18.63
CA PRO A 6 10.97 20.25 18.17
C PRO A 6 10.48 20.31 16.73
N LEU A 7 9.54 21.22 16.43
CA LEU A 7 8.93 21.37 15.10
C LEU A 7 9.96 21.61 13.97
N SER A 8 11.05 22.30 14.27
CA SER A 8 12.17 22.61 13.36
C SER A 8 13.03 21.40 12.99
N GLU A 9 12.96 20.32 13.77
CA GLU A 9 13.81 19.13 13.60
C GLU A 9 13.08 17.98 12.88
N ARG A 10 11.79 18.14 12.59
CA ARG A 10 10.95 17.10 11.99
C ARG A 10 10.98 17.20 10.46
N ARG A 11 11.95 16.54 9.83
CA ARG A 11 11.93 16.30 8.38
C ARG A 11 10.71 15.46 8.00
N THR A 12 10.00 15.86 6.95
CA THR A 12 8.99 15.00 6.30
C THR A 12 9.68 13.72 5.85
N MET A 13 9.00 12.57 5.94
CA MET A 13 9.56 11.34 5.39
C MET A 13 9.66 11.50 3.87
N SER A 14 10.87 11.52 3.33
CA SER A 14 11.10 11.59 1.88
C SER A 14 10.73 10.26 1.22
N GLY A 15 10.20 10.31 -0.01
CA GLY A 15 9.79 9.12 -0.76
C GLY A 15 8.32 8.71 -0.58
N PHE A 16 7.53 9.49 0.14
CA PHE A 16 6.08 9.27 0.27
C PHE A 16 5.29 10.24 -0.61
N LEU A 17 4.14 9.76 -1.11
CA LEU A 17 3.22 10.50 -1.99
C LEU A 17 2.75 11.82 -1.39
N TYR A 18 2.54 11.84 -0.07
CA TYR A 18 2.16 13.04 0.66
C TYR A 18 3.05 13.20 1.88
N PRO A 19 3.48 14.43 2.20
CA PRO A 19 4.29 14.68 3.38
C PRO A 19 3.51 14.34 4.65
N THR A 20 3.96 13.32 5.37
CA THR A 20 3.44 12.94 6.69
C THR A 20 4.49 13.20 7.75
N LYS A 21 4.06 13.86 8.84
CA LYS A 21 4.92 14.19 9.99
C LYS A 21 5.09 13.02 10.95
N TYR A 22 4.09 12.15 11.01
CA TYR A 22 4.03 11.02 11.92
C TYR A 22 3.56 9.77 11.19
N ASP A 23 4.07 8.63 11.63
CA ASP A 23 3.80 7.31 11.04
C ASP A 23 2.86 6.50 11.95
N LEU A 24 2.05 5.61 11.37
CA LEU A 24 1.18 4.70 12.10
C LEU A 24 1.97 3.79 13.06
N GLY A 25 3.22 3.45 12.75
CA GLY A 25 4.10 2.76 13.70
C GLY A 25 4.24 3.52 15.03
N GLN A 26 4.28 4.86 15.00
CA GLN A 26 4.32 5.68 16.22
C GLN A 26 2.98 5.75 16.95
N VAL A 27 1.87 5.58 16.22
CA VAL A 27 0.53 5.43 16.81
C VAL A 27 0.44 4.11 17.56
N PHE A 28 0.93 3.03 16.95
CA PHE A 28 0.94 1.70 17.57
C PHE A 28 1.92 1.59 18.74
N THR A 29 2.94 2.45 18.85
CA THR A 29 3.75 2.57 20.08
C THR A 29 3.17 3.53 21.12
N ASN A 30 1.97 4.09 20.89
CA ASN A 30 1.32 5.13 21.70
C ASN A 30 2.18 6.39 21.90
N SER A 31 3.09 6.68 20.96
CA SER A 31 3.92 7.88 20.99
C SER A 31 3.22 9.09 20.37
N VAL A 32 2.26 8.84 19.48
CA VAL A 32 1.49 9.86 18.75
C VAL A 32 0.03 9.43 18.67
N THR A 33 -0.90 10.39 18.69
CA THR A 33 -2.33 10.15 18.50
C THR A 33 -2.67 9.92 17.02
N LEU A 34 -3.65 9.06 16.72
CA LEU A 34 -3.97 8.66 15.35
C LEU A 34 -4.34 9.86 14.45
N ASN A 35 -5.11 10.83 14.96
CA ASN A 35 -5.48 12.06 14.26
C ASN A 35 -4.31 12.92 13.75
N LYS A 36 -3.11 12.76 14.33
CA LYS A 36 -1.90 13.46 13.88
C LYS A 36 -1.15 12.70 12.78
N SER A 37 -1.41 11.40 12.62
CA SER A 37 -0.72 10.52 11.67
C SER A 37 -1.54 10.22 10.41
N ILE A 38 -2.84 10.53 10.40
CA ILE A 38 -3.70 10.44 9.23
C ILE A 38 -3.99 11.85 8.70
N LYS A 39 -4.04 12.01 7.38
CA LYS A 39 -4.25 13.29 6.71
C LYS A 39 -5.33 13.15 5.65
N GLN A 40 -6.34 14.02 5.68
CA GLN A 40 -7.23 14.19 4.54
C GLN A 40 -6.47 14.93 3.43
N VAL A 41 -6.33 14.28 2.29
CA VAL A 41 -5.59 14.80 1.13
C VAL A 41 -6.56 15.34 0.08
N GLU A 42 -7.69 14.66 -0.11
CA GLU A 42 -8.80 15.13 -0.94
C GLU A 42 -10.12 14.89 -0.18
N GLU A 43 -11.24 15.44 -0.68
CA GLU A 43 -12.55 15.38 -0.03
C GLU A 43 -12.91 13.97 0.45
N LYS A 44 -12.64 12.95 -0.37
CA LYS A 44 -12.96 11.54 -0.10
C LYS A 44 -11.73 10.65 0.03
N PHE A 45 -10.55 11.25 0.20
CA PHE A 45 -9.29 10.50 0.22
C PHE A 45 -8.42 10.90 1.42
N TRP A 46 -8.11 9.89 2.22
CA TRP A 46 -7.26 10.01 3.39
C TRP A 46 -6.00 9.19 3.21
N TYR A 47 -4.90 9.69 3.77
CA TYR A 47 -3.57 9.13 3.62
C TYR A 47 -2.87 8.99 4.96
N ALA A 48 -2.13 7.89 5.11
CA ALA A 48 -1.28 7.61 6.24
C ALA A 48 -0.08 6.79 5.80
N THR A 49 1.02 6.86 6.56
CA THR A 49 2.22 6.05 6.35
C THR A 49 2.41 5.07 7.50
N ALA A 50 2.92 3.87 7.23
CA ALA A 50 3.14 2.84 8.25
C ALA A 50 4.51 2.15 8.14
N ALA A 51 5.51 2.86 7.61
CA ALA A 51 6.84 2.34 7.35
C ALA A 51 7.58 1.90 8.63
N LYS A 52 7.24 2.46 9.80
CA LYS A 52 7.90 2.13 11.08
C LYS A 52 7.21 0.99 11.83
N LEU A 53 6.05 0.51 11.37
CA LEU A 53 5.29 -0.51 12.07
C LEU A 53 6.04 -1.84 12.15
N ARG A 54 6.71 -2.26 11.07
CA ARG A 54 7.55 -3.48 11.05
C ARG A 54 8.56 -3.49 12.19
N HIS A 55 9.38 -2.45 12.23
CA HIS A 55 10.41 -2.33 13.24
C HIS A 55 9.80 -2.29 14.65
N ALA A 56 8.72 -1.52 14.85
CA ALA A 56 8.01 -1.44 16.12
C ALA A 56 7.46 -2.81 16.57
N PHE A 57 7.00 -3.63 15.64
CA PHE A 57 6.54 -4.99 15.88
C PHE A 57 7.70 -5.92 16.29
N GLU A 58 8.80 -5.91 15.53
CA GLU A 58 9.99 -6.73 15.79
C GLU A 58 10.58 -6.49 17.19
N ILE A 59 10.65 -5.21 17.62
CA ILE A 59 11.13 -4.84 18.96
C ILE A 59 10.04 -4.94 20.04
N ARG A 60 8.89 -5.54 19.72
CA ARG A 60 7.75 -5.79 20.62
C ARG A 60 7.19 -4.53 21.29
N ARG A 61 7.24 -3.38 20.59
CA ARG A 61 6.68 -2.10 21.06
C ARG A 61 5.33 -1.76 20.43
N ALA A 62 4.96 -2.38 19.32
CA ALA A 62 3.65 -2.21 18.71
C ALA A 62 2.54 -2.78 19.62
N LYS A 63 1.47 -2.01 19.83
CA LYS A 63 0.37 -2.32 20.75
C LYS A 63 -0.97 -2.26 20.03
N MET A 64 -1.81 -3.23 20.37
CA MET A 64 -3.25 -3.17 20.13
C MET A 64 -3.88 -1.98 20.90
N PRO A 65 -5.07 -1.48 20.52
CA PRO A 65 -5.97 -1.99 19.48
C PRO A 65 -5.45 -1.79 18.05
N ASN A 66 -6.06 -2.49 17.08
CA ASN A 66 -5.75 -2.34 15.66
C ASN A 66 -6.30 -1.03 15.10
N LEU A 67 -6.01 -0.72 13.83
CA LEU A 67 -6.42 0.52 13.20
C LEU A 67 -7.94 0.67 13.14
N ASP A 68 -8.68 -0.38 12.79
CA ASP A 68 -10.16 -0.37 12.74
C ASP A 68 -10.76 0.15 14.06
N ASP A 69 -10.32 -0.40 15.18
CA ASP A 69 -10.84 -0.04 16.50
C ASP A 69 -10.43 1.40 16.88
N ARG A 70 -9.20 1.82 16.55
CA ARG A 70 -8.72 3.20 16.79
C ARG A 70 -9.45 4.23 15.93
N LEU A 71 -9.85 3.87 14.72
CA LEU A 71 -10.63 4.73 13.83
C LEU A 71 -12.06 4.93 14.35
N LYS A 72 -12.68 3.86 14.85
CA LYS A 72 -14.00 3.92 15.51
C LYS A 72 -14.01 4.84 16.72
N GLU A 73 -12.96 4.78 17.54
CA GLU A 73 -12.79 5.69 18.70
C GLU A 73 -12.72 7.17 18.29
N LEU A 74 -12.24 7.47 17.09
CA LEU A 74 -12.19 8.83 16.54
C LEU A 74 -13.43 9.24 15.75
N HIS A 75 -14.45 8.39 15.68
CA HIS A 75 -15.64 8.59 14.84
C HIS A 75 -15.29 8.85 13.35
N LEU A 76 -14.22 8.22 12.87
CA LEU A 76 -13.84 8.26 11.46
C LEU A 76 -14.26 6.96 10.80
N GLU A 77 -15.19 7.08 9.87
CA GLU A 77 -15.73 5.95 9.11
C GLU A 77 -15.15 5.96 7.69
N PHE A 78 -14.65 4.79 7.28
CA PHE A 78 -14.08 4.55 5.97
C PHE A 78 -14.75 3.34 5.35
N ASP A 79 -15.22 3.47 4.11
CA ASP A 79 -15.76 2.33 3.38
C ASP A 79 -14.66 1.31 3.05
N TYR A 80 -13.48 1.81 2.69
CA TYR A 80 -12.33 1.00 2.30
C TYR A 80 -11.03 1.57 2.87
N ILE A 81 -10.15 0.67 3.34
CA ILE A 81 -8.78 0.97 3.71
C ILE A 81 -7.87 0.18 2.79
N LEU A 82 -7.07 0.88 2.00
CA LEU A 82 -6.09 0.27 1.09
C LEU A 82 -4.71 0.31 1.73
N PHE A 83 -4.11 -0.87 1.90
CA PHE A 83 -2.74 -1.01 2.40
C PHE A 83 -1.87 -1.70 1.35
N PRO A 84 -1.13 -0.95 0.54
CA PRO A 84 -0.15 -1.53 -0.38
C PRO A 84 1.06 -2.03 0.41
N THR A 85 1.47 -3.28 0.18
CA THR A 85 2.65 -3.86 0.81
C THR A 85 3.40 -4.79 -0.13
N ASN A 86 4.71 -4.81 -0.01
CA ASN A 86 5.59 -5.82 -0.61
C ASN A 86 5.99 -6.91 0.41
N ASP A 87 5.52 -6.81 1.65
CA ASP A 87 5.82 -7.72 2.75
C ASP A 87 4.55 -7.96 3.58
N PRO A 88 3.70 -8.92 3.14
CA PRO A 88 2.38 -9.15 3.73
C PRO A 88 2.43 -10.08 4.94
N GLU A 89 3.39 -9.91 5.85
CA GLU A 89 3.44 -10.71 7.08
C GLU A 89 2.16 -10.53 7.91
N PHE A 90 1.53 -11.66 8.21
CA PHE A 90 0.22 -11.72 8.86
C PHE A 90 0.12 -10.91 10.15
N ASN A 91 1.13 -11.01 11.01
CA ASN A 91 1.11 -10.34 12.31
C ASN A 91 1.07 -8.81 12.17
N ILE A 92 1.69 -8.27 11.12
CA ILE A 92 1.70 -6.84 10.81
C ILE A 92 0.34 -6.46 10.21
N VAL A 93 -0.17 -7.28 9.28
CA VAL A 93 -1.45 -7.03 8.60
C VAL A 93 -2.61 -6.94 9.61
N ASN A 94 -2.56 -7.70 10.69
CA ASN A 94 -3.58 -7.65 11.76
C ASN A 94 -3.63 -6.32 12.53
N PHE A 95 -2.57 -5.50 12.47
CA PHE A 95 -2.63 -4.13 13.01
C PHE A 95 -3.47 -3.20 12.15
N PHE A 96 -3.66 -3.49 10.86
CA PHE A 96 -4.46 -2.66 9.97
C PHE A 96 -5.94 -3.02 9.98
N GLY A 97 -6.31 -4.28 10.22
CA GLY A 97 -7.71 -4.64 10.37
C GLY A 97 -7.96 -6.11 10.73
N LYS A 98 -9.19 -6.40 11.15
CA LYS A 98 -9.62 -7.77 11.54
C LYS A 98 -9.96 -8.64 10.33
N SER A 99 -10.45 -8.02 9.26
CA SER A 99 -10.89 -8.70 8.04
C SER A 99 -10.20 -8.05 6.84
N VAL A 100 -9.08 -8.64 6.41
CA VAL A 100 -8.28 -8.10 5.30
C VAL A 100 -8.45 -8.98 4.07
N SER A 101 -9.11 -8.44 3.05
CA SER A 101 -9.12 -8.99 1.69
C SER A 101 -7.76 -8.72 1.04
N ARG A 102 -7.17 -9.73 0.42
CA ARG A 102 -5.82 -9.65 -0.17
C ARG A 102 -5.92 -9.83 -1.67
N ILE A 103 -5.32 -8.91 -2.42
CA ILE A 103 -5.19 -9.00 -3.87
C ILE A 103 -3.70 -9.06 -4.19
N LEU A 104 -3.29 -10.05 -4.96
CA LEU A 104 -1.92 -10.16 -5.46
C LEU A 104 -1.76 -9.25 -6.67
N ILE A 105 -0.73 -8.41 -6.66
CA ILE A 105 -0.39 -7.56 -7.81
C ILE A 105 0.98 -7.99 -8.32
N ALA A 106 1.06 -8.30 -9.61
CA ALA A 106 2.31 -8.70 -10.26
C ALA A 106 2.46 -8.02 -11.63
N SER A 107 3.67 -8.04 -12.18
CA SER A 107 3.96 -7.61 -13.55
C SER A 107 4.60 -8.76 -14.34
N PRO A 108 4.59 -8.73 -15.69
CA PRO A 108 5.18 -9.79 -16.53
C PRO A 108 6.68 -10.04 -16.30
N GLU A 109 7.38 -9.13 -15.62
CA GLU A 109 8.80 -9.25 -15.32
C GLU A 109 9.11 -10.43 -14.39
N PHE A 110 10.16 -11.19 -14.70
CA PHE A 110 10.54 -12.36 -13.92
C PHE A 110 10.76 -12.06 -12.43
N ALA A 111 11.39 -10.93 -12.10
CA ALA A 111 11.63 -10.54 -10.71
C ALA A 111 10.33 -10.22 -9.95
N SER A 112 9.29 -9.77 -10.66
CA SER A 112 7.97 -9.51 -10.11
C SER A 112 7.21 -10.82 -9.88
N LEU A 113 7.17 -11.69 -10.89
CA LEU A 113 6.55 -13.02 -10.79
C LEU A 113 7.20 -13.90 -9.72
N SER A 114 8.52 -13.84 -9.58
CA SER A 114 9.25 -14.58 -8.52
C SER A 114 8.87 -14.10 -7.13
N ARG A 115 8.76 -12.78 -6.92
CA ARG A 115 8.25 -12.21 -5.66
C ARG A 115 6.78 -12.57 -5.42
N ALA A 116 5.96 -12.53 -6.46
CA ALA A 116 4.56 -12.91 -6.40
C ALA A 116 4.38 -14.37 -5.94
N MET A 117 5.22 -15.30 -6.42
CA MET A 117 5.26 -16.68 -5.93
C MET A 117 5.59 -16.79 -4.43
N GLY A 118 6.51 -15.96 -3.95
CA GLY A 118 6.80 -15.84 -2.51
C GLY A 118 5.58 -15.37 -1.71
N MET A 119 4.83 -14.39 -2.23
CA MET A 119 3.61 -13.88 -1.60
C MET A 119 2.47 -14.90 -1.63
N ILE A 120 2.28 -15.63 -2.74
CA ILE A 120 1.29 -16.71 -2.86
C ILE A 120 1.54 -17.77 -1.78
N ARG A 121 2.81 -18.16 -1.58
CA ARG A 121 3.19 -19.09 -0.51
C ARG A 121 2.86 -18.55 0.88
N GLN A 122 3.04 -17.25 1.11
CA GLN A 122 2.64 -16.65 2.37
C GLN A 122 1.11 -16.68 2.52
N PHE A 123 0.36 -16.35 1.47
CA PHE A 123 -1.11 -16.35 1.51
C PHE A 123 -1.70 -17.72 1.77
N SER A 124 -1.11 -18.79 1.24
CA SER A 124 -1.61 -20.16 1.44
C SER A 124 -1.49 -20.66 2.88
N LEU A 125 -0.62 -20.05 3.69
CA LEU A 125 -0.56 -20.34 5.13
C LEU A 125 -1.79 -19.81 5.88
N TYR A 126 -2.54 -18.88 5.28
CA TYR A 126 -3.61 -18.13 5.96
C TYR A 126 -4.98 -18.28 5.29
N ASN A 127 -5.06 -18.58 3.99
CA ASN A 127 -6.29 -18.85 3.25
C ASN A 127 -6.24 -20.29 2.71
N SER A 128 -7.08 -21.18 3.25
CA SER A 128 -6.97 -22.61 2.96
C SER A 128 -7.80 -23.10 1.77
N GLU A 129 -8.80 -22.35 1.28
CA GLU A 129 -9.74 -22.90 0.29
C GLU A 129 -10.16 -21.96 -0.85
N ALA A 130 -9.94 -20.64 -0.74
CA ALA A 130 -10.36 -19.69 -1.77
C ALA A 130 -9.23 -19.42 -2.79
N PRO A 131 -9.55 -19.31 -4.09
CA PRO A 131 -8.61 -18.84 -5.10
C PRO A 131 -8.01 -17.47 -4.71
N ILE A 132 -6.74 -17.27 -5.00
CA ILE A 132 -6.06 -16.00 -4.69
C ILE A 132 -6.34 -15.01 -5.82
N PRO A 133 -7.07 -13.91 -5.56
CA PRO A 133 -7.36 -12.92 -6.58
C PRO A 133 -6.07 -12.18 -6.98
N THR A 134 -5.82 -12.12 -8.28
CA THR A 134 -4.57 -11.67 -8.88
C THR A 134 -4.84 -10.63 -9.98
N LEU A 135 -4.08 -9.54 -9.95
CA LEU A 135 -4.10 -8.46 -10.92
C LEU A 135 -2.72 -8.34 -11.58
N ILE A 136 -2.69 -8.27 -12.91
CA ILE A 136 -1.44 -8.10 -13.66
C ILE A 136 -1.29 -6.67 -14.18
N LEU A 137 -0.17 -6.03 -13.86
CA LEU A 137 0.23 -4.73 -14.39
C LEU A 137 1.08 -4.93 -15.64
N SER A 138 0.56 -4.59 -16.81
CA SER A 138 1.23 -4.79 -18.10
C SER A 138 0.95 -3.64 -19.06
N ILE A 139 1.84 -3.39 -20.02
CA ILE A 139 1.59 -2.42 -21.11
C ILE A 139 0.56 -3.00 -22.09
N GLU A 140 0.62 -4.30 -22.33
CA GLU A 140 -0.17 -5.04 -23.30
C GLU A 140 -0.96 -6.17 -22.63
N GLU A 141 -2.18 -6.40 -23.11
CA GLU A 141 -3.10 -7.44 -22.61
C GLU A 141 -2.54 -8.86 -22.81
N ASP A 142 -2.02 -9.16 -24.01
CA ASP A 142 -1.45 -10.47 -24.33
C ASP A 142 -0.30 -10.84 -23.39
N ALA A 143 0.57 -9.87 -23.09
CA ALA A 143 1.64 -10.03 -22.13
C ALA A 143 1.12 -10.22 -20.70
N ALA A 144 -0.01 -9.60 -20.34
CA ALA A 144 -0.65 -9.77 -19.05
C ALA A 144 -1.22 -11.19 -18.88
N GLN A 145 -1.93 -11.67 -19.90
CA GLN A 145 -2.52 -13.02 -19.91
C GLN A 145 -1.42 -14.09 -19.85
N ALA A 146 -0.38 -13.97 -20.68
CA ALA A 146 0.74 -14.90 -20.67
C ALA A 146 1.48 -14.92 -19.31
N ALA A 147 1.60 -13.77 -18.65
CA ALA A 147 2.19 -13.68 -17.32
C ALA A 147 1.30 -14.35 -16.25
N PHE A 148 -0.02 -14.15 -16.32
CA PHE A 148 -0.97 -14.82 -15.43
C PHE A 148 -0.93 -16.34 -15.62
N ASP A 149 -1.01 -16.83 -16.85
CA ASP A 149 -0.98 -18.28 -17.15
C ASP A 149 0.30 -18.93 -16.64
N LYS A 150 1.44 -18.23 -16.79
CA LYS A 150 2.73 -18.67 -16.27
C LYS A 150 2.73 -18.74 -14.74
N LEU A 151 2.16 -17.74 -14.07
CA LEU A 151 2.06 -17.69 -12.61
C LEU A 151 1.10 -18.76 -12.09
N GLN A 152 -0.07 -18.91 -12.70
CA GLN A 152 -1.07 -19.93 -12.39
C GLN A 152 -0.47 -21.33 -12.52
N LYS A 153 0.22 -21.62 -13.63
CA LYS A 153 0.88 -22.91 -13.84
C LYS A 153 1.96 -23.17 -12.78
N ALA A 154 2.74 -22.16 -12.41
CA ALA A 154 3.76 -22.27 -11.37
C ALA A 154 3.13 -22.50 -9.98
N ALA A 155 2.08 -21.77 -9.62
CA ALA A 155 1.35 -21.91 -8.36
C ALA A 155 0.71 -23.31 -8.25
N GLN A 156 0.04 -23.77 -9.31
CA GLN A 156 -0.57 -25.09 -9.35
C GLN A 156 0.47 -26.21 -9.23
N THR A 157 1.59 -26.10 -9.96
CA THR A 157 2.63 -27.14 -9.98
C THR A 157 3.37 -27.21 -8.65
N ALA A 158 3.71 -26.06 -8.06
CA ALA A 158 4.53 -25.99 -6.85
C ALA A 158 3.73 -26.19 -5.56
N MET A 159 2.47 -25.75 -5.53
CA MET A 159 1.69 -25.66 -4.28
C MET A 159 0.26 -26.21 -4.41
N GLY A 160 -0.20 -26.61 -5.60
CA GLY A 160 -1.57 -27.06 -5.82
C GLY A 160 -2.63 -25.97 -5.61
N LEU A 161 -2.24 -24.71 -5.74
CA LEU A 161 -3.10 -23.55 -5.49
C LEU A 161 -3.66 -22.98 -6.79
N GLU A 162 -4.91 -22.54 -6.71
CA GLU A 162 -5.58 -21.82 -7.79
C GLU A 162 -5.53 -20.30 -7.56
N LEU A 163 -5.30 -19.57 -8.64
CA LEU A 163 -5.36 -18.11 -8.70
C LEU A 163 -6.60 -17.72 -9.51
N GLU A 164 -7.20 -16.60 -9.13
CA GLU A 164 -8.29 -15.98 -9.87
C GLU A 164 -7.76 -14.73 -10.57
N MET A 165 -7.93 -14.64 -11.88
CA MET A 165 -7.56 -13.43 -12.61
C MET A 165 -8.67 -12.38 -12.46
N LEU A 166 -8.41 -11.33 -11.70
CA LEU A 166 -9.32 -10.19 -11.61
C LEU A 166 -9.30 -9.34 -12.89
N GLY A 167 -8.17 -9.36 -13.60
CA GLY A 167 -7.96 -8.63 -14.84
C GLY A 167 -6.53 -8.11 -14.95
N TRP A 168 -6.35 -7.14 -15.85
CA TRP A 168 -5.08 -6.45 -16.03
C TRP A 168 -5.28 -4.94 -16.00
N VAL A 169 -4.23 -4.21 -15.60
CA VAL A 169 -4.21 -2.75 -15.63
C VAL A 169 -3.03 -2.30 -16.45
N LYS A 170 -3.28 -1.33 -17.33
CA LYS A 170 -2.23 -0.73 -18.16
C LYS A 170 -1.18 -0.08 -17.27
N ALA A 171 0.06 -0.56 -17.37
CA ALA A 171 1.18 0.06 -16.69
C ALA A 171 1.41 1.45 -17.27
N VAL A 172 1.24 2.48 -16.44
CA VAL A 172 1.54 3.87 -16.80
C VAL A 172 2.89 4.23 -16.16
N GLN A 173 3.79 4.84 -16.93
CA GLN A 173 5.02 5.39 -16.37
C GLN A 173 4.68 6.51 -15.38
N ALA A 174 5.26 6.43 -14.18
CA ALA A 174 5.08 7.43 -13.14
C ALA A 174 5.70 8.77 -13.57
N VAL A 175 4.95 9.86 -13.41
CA VAL A 175 5.44 11.22 -13.62
C VAL A 175 5.67 11.85 -12.24
N ARG A 176 6.90 12.29 -11.99
CA ARG A 176 7.33 12.87 -10.71
C ARG A 176 6.74 14.26 -10.55
N VAL A 177 6.27 14.53 -9.34
CA VAL A 177 5.91 15.86 -8.89
C VAL A 177 6.61 16.10 -7.56
N VAL A 178 7.48 17.11 -7.50
CA VAL A 178 8.18 17.51 -6.28
C VAL A 178 7.34 18.57 -5.60
N ILE A 179 6.98 18.34 -4.34
CA ILE A 179 6.34 19.35 -3.51
C ILE A 179 7.45 20.12 -2.81
N ASP A 180 7.51 21.43 -3.03
CA ASP A 180 8.45 22.29 -2.34
C ASP A 180 8.10 22.33 -0.83
N PRO A 181 9.04 21.99 0.06
CA PRO A 181 8.78 21.95 1.49
C PRO A 181 8.53 23.33 2.12
N ASP A 182 8.94 24.43 1.49
CA ASP A 182 8.84 25.78 2.04
C ASP A 182 7.50 26.44 1.73
N ASP A 183 6.89 26.16 0.57
CA ASP A 183 5.63 26.79 0.14
C ASP A 183 4.53 25.81 -0.32
N LEU A 184 4.78 24.50 -0.28
CA LEU A 184 3.87 23.43 -0.72
C LEU A 184 3.50 23.51 -2.22
N SER A 185 4.23 24.30 -3.01
CA SER A 185 4.03 24.38 -4.45
C SER A 185 4.44 23.09 -5.15
N VAL A 186 3.81 22.85 -6.29
CA VAL A 186 3.85 21.59 -7.02
C VAL A 186 4.72 21.78 -8.26
N SER A 187 5.85 21.08 -8.37
CA SER A 187 6.76 21.22 -9.51
C SER A 187 6.12 20.79 -10.83
N THR A 188 6.69 21.25 -11.95
CA THR A 188 6.34 20.70 -13.27
C THR A 188 6.56 19.18 -13.29
N PRO A 189 5.59 18.40 -13.83
CA PRO A 189 5.71 16.96 -13.90
C PRO A 189 6.95 16.58 -14.73
N THR A 190 7.87 15.81 -14.15
CA THR A 190 9.10 15.34 -14.82
C THR A 190 9.18 13.83 -14.78
N ASP A 191 9.73 13.20 -15.81
CA ASP A 191 9.87 11.74 -15.85
C ASP A 191 10.73 11.25 -14.67
N GLY A 192 10.16 10.37 -13.84
CA GLY A 192 10.84 9.78 -12.70
C GLY A 192 11.77 8.64 -13.11
N PRO A 193 12.74 8.24 -12.27
CA PRO A 193 13.50 7.01 -12.49
C PRO A 193 12.55 5.81 -12.54
N SER A 194 12.79 4.88 -13.47
CA SER A 194 11.93 3.72 -13.81
C SER A 194 11.60 2.78 -12.64
N ASN A 195 12.21 2.98 -11.48
CA ASN A 195 12.13 2.09 -10.32
C ASN A 195 11.31 2.68 -9.16
N GLU A 196 10.72 3.88 -9.33
CA GLU A 196 9.92 4.55 -8.31
C GLU A 196 8.46 4.70 -8.78
N PHE A 197 7.52 4.22 -7.96
CA PHE A 197 6.09 4.39 -8.21
C PHE A 197 5.62 5.67 -7.52
N VAL A 198 5.43 6.74 -8.29
CA VAL A 198 4.81 7.98 -7.83
C VAL A 198 3.54 8.19 -8.65
N LEU A 199 2.38 8.13 -7.99
CA LEU A 199 1.11 8.47 -8.63
C LEU A 199 1.10 9.95 -9.01
N PRO A 200 0.69 10.30 -10.24
CA PRO A 200 0.54 11.69 -10.65
C PRO A 200 -0.38 12.47 -9.71
N ALA A 201 -0.07 13.75 -9.47
CA ALA A 201 -0.98 14.64 -8.77
C ALA A 201 -2.34 14.64 -9.49
N GLY A 202 -3.43 14.36 -8.77
CA GLY A 202 -4.78 14.26 -9.35
C GLY A 202 -5.11 12.92 -10.01
N PHE A 203 -4.26 11.90 -9.92
CA PHE A 203 -4.57 10.54 -10.43
C PHE A 203 -5.92 10.02 -9.93
N PHE A 204 -6.22 10.18 -8.64
CA PHE A 204 -7.50 9.75 -8.07
C PHE A 204 -8.69 10.61 -8.52
N LYS A 205 -8.47 11.90 -8.81
CA LYS A 205 -9.48 12.75 -9.45
C LYS A 205 -9.80 12.29 -10.87
N HIS A 206 -8.79 11.86 -11.63
CA HIS A 206 -8.99 11.30 -12.97
C HIS A 206 -9.66 9.93 -12.93
N LEU A 207 -9.31 9.06 -11.98
CA LEU A 207 -9.98 7.77 -11.76
C LEU A 207 -11.45 7.96 -11.37
N THR A 208 -11.74 8.85 -10.42
CA THR A 208 -13.14 9.10 -10.01
C THR A 208 -13.98 9.62 -11.17
N GLN A 209 -13.43 10.51 -12.01
CA GLN A 209 -14.10 10.99 -13.22
C GLN A 209 -14.39 9.88 -14.24
N SER A 210 -13.50 8.90 -14.37
CA SER A 210 -13.63 7.79 -15.33
C SER A 210 -14.51 6.64 -14.85
N ILE A 211 -14.83 6.56 -13.55
CA ILE A 211 -15.79 5.60 -12.99
C ILE A 211 -17.25 6.13 -13.10
N THR A 212 -17.43 7.45 -13.20
CA THR A 212 -18.75 8.09 -13.35
C THR A 212 -19.26 8.25 -14.79
N ASN A 213 -18.49 7.81 -15.80
CA ASN A 213 -18.90 7.75 -17.20
C ASN A 213 -19.02 6.30 -17.67
#